data_AF-A0A2D5SD07-F1
#
_entry.id   AF-A0A2D5SD07-F1
#
_cell.length_a   1.000
_cell.length_b   1.000
_cell.length_c   1.000
_cell.angle_alpha   90.00
_cell.angle_beta   90.00
_cell.angle_gamma   90.00
#
_symmetry.space_group_name_H-M   'P 1'
#
loop_
_entity.id
_entity.type
_entity.pdbx_description
1 polymer ?
#
loop_
_entity_poly.entity_id
_entity_poly.type
_entity_poly.pdbx_seq_one_letter_code
_entity_poly.pdbx_strand_id
1 'polypeptide(L)'
;MTMSHQRPLLPSVKTTLVTFKNHYWLWVLPTLVMTIGAAGYAIVRPEAWSCSQALVVREEASGNDQRLGRFDSVDSMKAFQETILEVARSRDVIAASLKKVAPPANHSSPGEWPTVDDIEAMQKHVTVSAPKGAEFGRTEVIYIGVIGHGRQDALDRNAALCDQVQKELSNLRNTKAGSVIVELEESLRLATHELNDATERLETMEREVGNDLGELRSLNESGAGSSNLRAALNEVKTELRQATSAMEANQQLHDLLVRAQDDANELLATPSRLLESQPSLRRLKEGLVDAQLRTAKLRGKMRNGHPLVVSAERSEDEVRQNLHAEIASSLRGLEGDGGVVKQRLDALTEQHADLQARLNRVAGLRVRYSNLVDDVRQRNEIIQQAQRDLADMRASRNAALSTSLLTRFNAPVVGDVPDGPATVIVIAAGLAGGLATGVGLVFLLVPPGGVKGRRWADYLEAGRRATDRLLGRRASDDGNSQQSSSKVAGDGGRETPRPDKNQQEAPLDDGTLVTRAATENARRAADHDERERRQTHGRRSEDGIHRS
;
A
#
# COMPACT_ATOMS: atom_id res chain seq x y z
N MET A 1 26.86 72.53 47.17
CA MET A 1 27.99 72.29 46.24
C MET A 1 27.43 72.17 44.84
N THR A 2 27.51 73.26 44.07
CA THR A 2 26.97 73.40 42.71
C THR A 2 28.08 73.09 41.70
N MET A 3 27.98 71.95 40.99
CA MET A 3 28.83 71.67 39.85
C MET A 3 28.31 72.42 38.62
N SER A 4 29.12 73.36 38.11
CA SER A 4 28.88 74.08 36.87
C SER A 4 29.19 73.17 35.67
N HIS A 5 28.16 72.83 34.89
CA HIS A 5 28.32 72.23 33.58
C HIS A 5 28.94 73.25 32.61
N GLN A 6 30.23 73.08 32.27
CA GLN A 6 30.80 73.72 31.09
C GLN A 6 30.29 73.00 29.84
N ARG A 7 29.52 73.72 29.00
CA ARG A 7 29.16 73.25 27.66
C ARG A 7 30.40 73.33 26.77
N PRO A 8 30.79 72.27 26.06
CA PRO A 8 31.86 72.36 25.08
C PRO A 8 31.44 73.31 23.95
N LEU A 9 32.23 74.37 23.75
CA LEU A 9 32.06 75.31 22.65
C LEU A 9 32.37 74.58 21.35
N LEU A 10 31.35 74.35 20.52
CA LEU A 10 31.53 73.85 19.16
C LEU A 10 32.43 74.83 18.39
N PRO A 11 33.45 74.35 17.66
CA PRO A 11 34.34 75.22 16.88
C PRO A 11 33.54 75.99 15.83
N SER A 12 33.86 77.28 15.66
CA SER A 12 33.20 78.15 14.68
C SER A 12 33.40 77.61 13.26
N VAL A 13 32.32 77.45 12.48
CA VAL A 13 32.32 76.94 11.09
C VAL A 13 33.33 77.68 10.19
N LYS A 14 33.61 78.95 10.48
CA LYS A 14 34.61 79.73 9.74
C LYS A 14 36.04 79.22 9.97
N THR A 15 36.35 78.76 11.18
CA THR A 15 37.69 78.22 11.50
C THR A 15 37.94 76.87 10.86
N THR A 16 36.94 75.98 10.83
CA THR A 16 37.07 74.68 10.16
C THR A 16 37.27 74.84 8.65
N LEU A 17 36.54 75.74 7.99
CA LEU A 17 36.70 76.04 6.55
C LEU A 17 38.10 76.57 6.20
N VAL A 18 38.67 77.45 7.02
CA VAL A 18 40.05 77.97 6.80
C VAL A 18 41.08 76.84 6.94
N THR A 19 40.89 75.94 7.92
CA THR A 19 41.77 74.79 8.11
C THR A 19 41.76 73.85 6.91
N PHE A 20 40.58 73.56 6.34
CA PHE A 20 40.44 72.75 5.11
C PHE A 20 41.08 73.42 3.89
N LYS A 21 40.96 74.75 3.76
CA LYS A 21 41.57 75.50 2.65
C LYS A 21 43.10 75.53 2.75
N ASN A 22 43.64 75.72 3.95
CA ASN A 22 45.09 75.78 4.15
C ASN A 22 45.77 74.40 4.01
N HIS A 23 45.06 73.32 4.37
CA HIS A 23 45.55 71.95 4.27
C HIS A 23 44.89 71.21 3.11
N TYR A 24 44.66 71.90 1.98
CA TYR A 24 43.93 71.29 0.86
C TYR A 24 44.61 70.04 0.31
N TRP A 25 45.94 70.01 0.30
CA TRP A 25 46.71 68.83 -0.12
C TRP A 25 46.39 67.57 0.70
N LEU A 26 46.14 67.71 2.01
CA LEU A 26 45.88 66.58 2.91
C LEU A 26 44.55 65.86 2.64
N TRP A 27 43.56 66.55 2.04
CA TRP A 27 42.31 65.88 1.65
C TRP A 27 42.21 65.62 0.16
N VAL A 28 42.77 66.49 -0.70
CA VAL A 28 42.73 66.34 -2.17
C VAL A 28 43.59 65.16 -2.63
N LEU A 29 44.77 64.94 -2.04
CA LEU A 29 45.67 63.86 -2.47
C LEU A 29 45.05 62.47 -2.20
N PRO A 30 44.52 62.14 -0.99
CA PRO A 30 43.85 60.86 -0.76
C PRO A 30 42.61 60.65 -1.64
N THR A 31 41.79 61.70 -1.87
CA THR A 31 40.67 61.61 -2.84
C THR A 31 41.14 61.20 -4.22
N LEU A 32 42.19 61.86 -4.72
CA LEU A 32 42.69 61.63 -6.06
C LEU A 32 43.23 60.20 -6.19
N VAL A 33 44.03 59.75 -5.22
CA VAL A 33 44.60 58.41 -5.20
C VAL A 33 43.51 57.33 -5.15
N MET A 34 42.53 57.47 -4.26
CA MET A 34 41.40 56.51 -4.19
C MET A 34 40.55 56.52 -5.44
N THR A 35 40.30 57.68 -6.05
CA THR A 35 39.52 57.79 -7.29
C THR A 35 40.26 57.18 -8.48
N ILE A 36 41.56 57.45 -8.63
CA ILE A 36 42.40 56.84 -9.69
C ILE A 36 42.49 55.33 -9.47
N GLY A 37 42.68 54.88 -8.22
CA GLY A 37 42.66 53.46 -7.87
C GLY A 37 41.34 52.78 -8.23
N ALA A 38 40.21 53.41 -7.91
CA ALA A 38 38.88 52.91 -8.28
C ALA A 38 38.65 52.89 -9.80
N ALA A 39 39.11 53.92 -10.52
CA ALA A 39 39.02 53.97 -11.98
C ALA A 39 39.89 52.89 -12.64
N GLY A 40 41.12 52.70 -12.16
CA GLY A 40 42.00 51.63 -12.62
C GLY A 40 41.41 50.25 -12.35
N TYR A 41 40.86 50.04 -11.14
CA TYR A 41 40.14 48.81 -10.80
C TYR A 41 38.93 48.59 -11.71
N ALA A 42 38.14 49.63 -12.01
CA ALA A 42 36.96 49.50 -12.85
C ALA A 42 37.28 49.17 -14.32
N ILE A 43 38.47 49.51 -14.81
CA ILE A 43 38.95 49.14 -16.16
C ILE A 43 39.48 47.69 -16.19
N VAL A 44 40.15 47.26 -15.11
CA VAL A 44 40.76 45.92 -15.04
C VAL A 44 39.75 44.85 -14.62
N ARG A 45 38.67 45.23 -13.93
CA ARG A 45 37.64 44.30 -13.47
C ARG A 45 36.96 43.64 -14.68
N PRO A 46 36.93 42.30 -14.76
CA PRO A 46 36.25 41.62 -15.85
C PRO A 46 34.75 41.92 -15.83
N GLU A 47 34.19 42.18 -17.00
CA GLU A 47 32.75 42.32 -17.16
C GLU A 47 32.10 40.94 -16.96
N ALA A 48 31.21 40.86 -15.99
CA ALA A 48 30.37 39.69 -15.76
C ALA A 48 29.08 39.89 -16.55
N TRP A 49 28.66 38.91 -17.34
CA TRP A 49 27.40 38.94 -18.08
C TRP A 49 26.51 37.79 -17.61
N SER A 50 25.33 38.08 -17.06
CA SER A 50 24.33 37.05 -16.78
C SER A 50 23.58 36.67 -18.05
N CYS A 51 23.48 35.36 -18.25
CA CYS A 51 22.60 34.76 -19.22
C CYS A 51 21.61 33.87 -18.49
N SER A 52 20.32 34.06 -18.75
CA SER A 52 19.24 33.26 -18.19
C SER A 52 18.39 32.63 -19.29
N GLN A 53 18.03 31.36 -19.11
CA GLN A 53 17.15 30.62 -20.00
C GLN A 53 15.92 30.18 -19.23
N ALA A 54 14.74 30.51 -19.75
CA ALA A 54 13.49 29.99 -19.22
C ALA A 54 13.29 28.56 -19.71
N LEU A 55 12.93 27.67 -18.79
CA LEU A 55 12.62 26.27 -19.03
C LEU A 55 11.23 25.98 -18.48
N VAL A 56 10.39 25.34 -19.29
CA VAL A 56 9.14 24.75 -18.81
C VAL A 56 9.45 23.34 -18.35
N VAL A 57 9.17 23.12 -17.07
CA VAL A 57 9.30 21.86 -16.36
C VAL A 57 8.04 21.04 -16.62
N ARG A 58 8.22 19.81 -17.12
CA ARG A 58 7.12 18.85 -17.28
C ARG A 58 7.29 17.71 -16.29
N GLU A 59 6.18 17.21 -15.76
CA GLU A 59 6.23 16.01 -14.92
C GLU A 59 6.67 14.80 -15.74
N GLU A 60 7.34 13.87 -15.06
CA GLU A 60 7.61 12.54 -15.58
C GLU A 60 6.27 11.84 -15.88
N ALA A 61 6.19 11.09 -16.98
CA ALA A 61 4.99 10.31 -17.28
C ALA A 61 4.89 9.16 -16.25
N SER A 62 4.28 9.45 -15.11
CA SER A 62 4.17 8.54 -13.98
C SER A 62 2.92 7.70 -14.13
N GLY A 63 2.94 6.66 -14.97
CA GLY A 63 2.07 5.47 -14.96
C GLY A 63 0.53 5.62 -14.97
N ASN A 64 -0.04 6.81 -14.78
CA ASN A 64 -1.46 7.01 -14.61
C ASN A 64 -1.97 7.86 -15.77
N ASP A 65 -2.67 7.20 -16.68
CA ASP A 65 -3.01 7.62 -18.04
C ASP A 65 -3.73 8.98 -18.19
N GLN A 66 -4.13 9.64 -17.11
CA GLN A 66 -5.11 10.72 -17.23
C GLN A 66 -4.54 12.12 -17.44
N ARG A 67 -3.27 12.43 -17.15
CA ARG A 67 -2.74 13.81 -17.37
C ARG A 67 -1.23 13.84 -17.64
N LEU A 68 -0.81 13.35 -18.81
CA LEU A 68 0.58 13.53 -19.26
C LEU A 68 0.99 15.01 -19.20
N GLY A 69 2.02 15.30 -18.40
CA GLY A 69 2.71 16.60 -18.38
C GLY A 69 2.25 17.60 -17.33
N ARG A 70 1.37 17.23 -16.39
CA ARG A 70 0.98 18.10 -15.27
C ARG A 70 1.21 17.42 -13.93
N PHE A 71 1.97 18.08 -13.07
CA PHE A 71 2.25 17.63 -11.70
C PHE A 71 0.99 17.28 -10.90
N ASP A 72 1.02 16.10 -10.28
CA ASP A 72 -0.06 15.62 -9.40
C ASP A 72 -0.23 16.52 -8.16
N SER A 73 0.84 17.18 -7.71
CA SER A 73 0.83 18.06 -6.55
C SER A 73 1.83 19.22 -6.66
N VAL A 74 1.61 20.28 -5.88
CA VAL A 74 2.54 21.40 -5.74
C VAL A 74 3.87 20.93 -5.13
N ASP A 75 3.82 19.99 -4.20
CA ASP A 75 4.99 19.46 -3.50
C ASP A 75 5.86 18.60 -4.43
N SER A 76 5.26 17.78 -5.30
CA SER A 76 6.01 17.00 -6.30
C SER A 76 6.72 17.92 -7.30
N MET A 77 6.06 18.99 -7.75
CA MET A 77 6.69 20.01 -8.59
C MET A 77 7.83 20.72 -7.88
N LYS A 78 7.66 21.10 -6.61
CA LYS A 78 8.69 21.74 -5.81
C LYS A 78 9.91 20.83 -5.64
N ALA A 79 9.70 19.57 -5.24
CA ALA A 79 10.77 18.59 -5.07
C ALA A 79 11.54 18.34 -6.39
N PHE A 80 10.82 18.30 -7.52
CA PHE A 80 11.46 18.19 -8.82
C PHE A 80 12.28 19.44 -9.17
N GLN A 81 11.78 20.64 -8.89
CA GLN A 81 12.52 21.90 -9.11
C GLN A 81 13.76 22.01 -8.21
N GLU A 82 13.69 21.54 -6.97
CA GLU A 82 14.84 21.43 -6.07
C GLU A 82 15.86 20.41 -6.61
N THR A 83 15.40 19.28 -7.15
CA THR A 83 16.27 18.32 -7.84
C THR A 83 16.98 18.95 -9.05
N ILE A 84 16.28 19.77 -9.85
CA ILE A 84 16.91 20.50 -10.97
C ILE A 84 18.00 21.45 -10.45
N LEU A 85 17.75 22.17 -9.36
CA LEU A 85 18.73 23.05 -8.73
C LEU A 85 19.97 22.27 -8.26
N GLU A 86 19.79 21.13 -7.61
CA GLU A 86 20.87 20.26 -7.17
C GLU A 86 21.68 19.72 -8.36
N VAL A 87 21.00 19.21 -9.40
CA VAL A 87 21.63 18.69 -10.62
C VAL A 87 22.37 19.80 -11.37
N ALA A 88 21.78 20.98 -11.51
CA ALA A 88 22.42 22.13 -12.17
C ALA A 88 23.68 22.62 -11.44
N ARG A 89 23.74 22.42 -10.12
CA ARG A 89 24.91 22.72 -9.30
C ARG A 89 25.84 21.54 -9.10
N SER A 90 25.52 20.36 -9.64
CA SER A 90 26.39 19.19 -9.53
C SER A 90 27.74 19.45 -10.22
N ARG A 91 28.82 19.05 -9.56
CA ARG A 91 30.19 19.21 -10.07
C ARG A 91 30.37 18.55 -11.43
N ASP A 92 29.75 17.39 -11.64
CA ASP A 92 29.88 16.61 -12.88
C ASP A 92 29.15 17.28 -14.04
N VAL A 93 27.96 17.84 -13.77
CA VAL A 93 27.17 18.60 -14.75
C VAL A 93 27.92 19.86 -15.16
N ILE A 94 28.46 20.60 -14.19
CA ILE A 94 29.23 21.81 -14.46
C ILE A 94 30.51 21.48 -15.23
N ALA A 95 31.28 20.50 -14.80
CA ALA A 95 32.51 20.08 -15.48
C ALA A 95 32.22 19.64 -16.93
N ALA A 96 31.19 18.83 -17.16
CA ALA A 96 30.80 18.39 -18.50
C ALA A 96 30.26 19.55 -19.36
N SER A 97 29.56 20.52 -18.76
CA SER A 97 29.12 21.73 -19.47
C SER A 97 30.31 22.62 -19.87
N LEU A 98 31.27 22.83 -18.97
CA LEU A 98 32.48 23.59 -19.22
C LEU A 98 33.36 22.94 -20.28
N LYS A 99 33.45 21.61 -20.32
CA LYS A 99 34.18 20.89 -21.39
C LYS A 99 33.59 21.12 -22.79
N LYS A 100 32.29 21.41 -22.90
CA LYS A 100 31.64 21.73 -24.19
C LYS A 100 31.90 23.17 -24.64
N VAL A 101 32.28 24.05 -23.73
CA VAL A 101 32.57 25.46 -24.01
C VAL A 101 34.07 25.67 -24.05
N ALA A 102 34.56 26.49 -24.98
CA ALA A 102 35.98 26.81 -25.05
C ALA A 102 36.44 27.52 -23.75
N PRO A 103 37.70 27.34 -23.32
CA PRO A 103 38.25 28.13 -22.24
C PRO A 103 38.16 29.63 -22.59
N PRO A 104 37.93 30.51 -21.59
CA PRO A 104 37.91 31.94 -21.84
C PRO A 104 39.28 32.39 -22.35
N ALA A 105 39.32 33.42 -23.20
CA ALA A 105 40.55 33.89 -23.86
C ALA A 105 41.68 34.26 -22.88
N ASN A 106 41.32 34.60 -21.63
CA ASN A 106 42.26 34.97 -20.57
C ASN A 106 42.60 33.81 -19.61
N HIS A 107 42.20 32.57 -19.92
CA HIS A 107 42.54 31.40 -19.11
C HIS A 107 44.05 31.18 -19.16
N SER A 108 44.70 31.41 -18.02
CA SER A 108 46.17 31.39 -17.89
C SER A 108 46.67 30.16 -17.14
N SER A 109 45.77 29.25 -16.74
CA SER A 109 46.15 28.08 -15.94
C SER A 109 46.71 26.99 -16.86
N PRO A 110 47.93 26.48 -16.60
CA PRO A 110 48.60 25.50 -17.47
C PRO A 110 48.00 24.07 -17.42
N GLY A 111 46.81 23.89 -16.83
CA GLY A 111 46.15 22.60 -16.63
C GLY A 111 45.12 22.26 -17.71
N GLU A 112 44.63 21.01 -17.68
CA GLU A 112 43.53 20.55 -18.55
C GLU A 112 42.24 21.31 -18.19
N TRP A 113 41.61 21.93 -19.19
CA TRP A 113 40.34 22.63 -19.03
C TRP A 113 39.17 21.63 -18.88
N PRO A 114 38.23 21.85 -17.95
CA PRO A 114 38.22 22.84 -16.87
C PRO A 114 39.00 22.38 -15.62
N THR A 115 39.61 23.31 -14.90
CA THR A 115 40.23 23.04 -13.60
C THR A 115 39.19 22.93 -12.48
N VAL A 116 39.59 22.46 -11.30
CA VAL A 116 38.69 22.39 -10.13
C VAL A 116 38.18 23.77 -9.72
N ASP A 117 39.05 24.78 -9.76
CA ASP A 117 38.70 26.16 -9.44
C ASP A 117 37.70 26.74 -10.46
N ASP A 118 37.85 26.39 -11.76
CA ASP A 118 36.91 26.80 -12.80
C ASP A 118 35.51 26.22 -12.55
N ILE A 119 35.44 24.96 -12.10
CA ILE A 119 34.18 24.28 -11.76
C ILE A 119 33.53 24.93 -10.53
N GLU A 120 34.30 25.18 -9.47
CA GLU A 120 33.78 25.84 -8.26
C GLU A 120 33.35 27.29 -8.52
N ALA A 121 34.09 28.02 -9.34
CA ALA A 121 33.74 29.37 -9.76
C ALA A 121 32.41 29.36 -10.51
N MET A 122 32.24 28.48 -11.50
CA MET A 122 30.97 28.37 -12.21
C MET A 122 29.83 27.94 -11.28
N GLN A 123 30.05 27.00 -10.36
CA GLN A 123 29.03 26.53 -9.41
C GLN A 123 28.47 27.65 -8.54
N LYS A 124 29.32 28.57 -8.07
CA LYS A 124 28.90 29.77 -7.30
C LYS A 124 28.04 30.73 -8.13
N HIS A 125 28.19 30.70 -9.44
CA HIS A 125 27.49 31.58 -10.38
C HIS A 125 26.28 30.93 -11.07
N VAL A 126 26.02 29.64 -10.83
CA VAL A 126 24.79 28.98 -11.28
C VAL A 126 23.63 29.35 -10.36
N THR A 127 22.60 29.93 -10.96
CA THR A 127 21.35 30.29 -10.28
C THR A 127 20.20 29.53 -10.91
N VAL A 128 19.31 28.97 -10.09
CA VAL A 128 18.01 28.46 -10.53
C VAL A 128 16.95 29.21 -9.73
N SER A 129 16.01 29.85 -10.41
CA SER A 129 15.00 30.69 -9.78
C SER A 129 13.64 30.56 -10.45
N ALA A 130 12.58 30.75 -9.68
CA ALA A 130 11.23 30.82 -10.22
C ALA A 130 10.92 32.23 -10.78
N PRO A 131 9.97 32.37 -11.71
CA PRO A 131 9.53 33.67 -12.23
C PRO A 131 9.16 34.64 -11.11
N LYS A 132 9.65 35.88 -11.24
CA LYS A 132 9.28 37.03 -10.38
C LYS A 132 9.48 36.78 -8.87
N GLY A 133 10.44 35.94 -8.50
CA GLY A 133 10.70 35.60 -7.09
C GLY A 133 9.60 34.77 -6.44
N ALA A 134 8.78 34.06 -7.23
CA ALA A 134 7.85 33.07 -6.72
C ALA A 134 8.60 31.94 -6.00
N GLU A 135 7.90 31.24 -5.12
CA GLU A 135 8.43 30.01 -4.50
C GLU A 135 8.39 28.85 -5.51
N PHE A 136 9.35 27.94 -5.42
CA PHE A 136 9.33 26.69 -6.18
C PHE A 136 8.02 25.91 -5.90
N GLY A 137 7.50 25.26 -6.94
CA GLY A 137 6.22 24.55 -6.91
C GLY A 137 4.99 25.39 -7.23
N ARG A 138 5.10 26.72 -7.37
CA ARG A 138 3.95 27.56 -7.78
C ARG A 138 3.78 27.71 -9.28
N THR A 139 4.85 27.55 -10.04
CA THR A 139 4.85 27.72 -11.50
C THR A 139 5.66 26.62 -12.17
N GLU A 140 5.22 26.16 -13.34
CA GLU A 140 5.94 25.16 -14.16
C GLU A 140 7.18 25.75 -14.86
N VAL A 141 7.35 27.08 -14.86
CA VAL A 141 8.50 27.75 -15.46
C VAL A 141 9.60 27.98 -14.42
N ILE A 142 10.84 27.68 -14.80
CA ILE A 142 12.05 28.02 -14.03
C ILE A 142 13.05 28.75 -14.93
N TYR A 143 13.96 29.51 -14.33
CA TYR A 143 15.07 30.16 -15.00
C TYR A 143 16.38 29.57 -14.51
N ILE A 144 17.19 29.07 -15.45
CA ILE A 144 18.58 28.69 -15.17
C ILE A 144 19.48 29.82 -15.67
N GLY A 145 20.23 30.42 -14.75
CA GLY A 145 21.14 31.53 -14.99
C GLY A 145 22.59 31.14 -14.75
N VAL A 146 23.49 31.65 -15.58
CA VAL A 146 24.94 31.54 -15.41
C VAL A 146 25.60 32.87 -15.75
N ILE A 147 26.73 33.17 -15.10
CA ILE A 147 27.55 34.35 -15.38
C ILE A 147 28.73 33.93 -16.26
N GLY A 148 28.97 34.67 -17.34
CA GLY A 148 30.13 34.51 -18.23
C GLY A 148 31.00 35.78 -18.29
N HIS A 149 32.18 35.67 -18.92
CA HIS A 149 33.13 36.77 -19.09
C HIS A 149 32.88 37.63 -20.35
N GLY A 150 31.83 37.30 -21.08
CA GLY A 150 31.38 38.02 -22.27
C GLY A 150 30.00 37.53 -22.68
N ARG A 151 29.32 38.31 -23.52
CA ARG A 151 27.96 37.99 -23.97
C ARG A 151 27.84 36.61 -24.62
N GLN A 152 28.73 36.29 -25.56
CA GLN A 152 28.70 35.00 -26.26
C GLN A 152 29.10 33.84 -25.34
N ASP A 153 30.11 34.03 -24.49
CA ASP A 153 30.55 33.04 -23.51
C ASP A 153 29.42 32.70 -22.51
N ALA A 154 28.67 33.70 -22.03
CA ALA A 154 27.52 33.48 -21.15
C ALA A 154 26.40 32.70 -21.85
N LEU A 155 26.13 32.98 -23.14
CA LEU A 155 25.18 32.22 -23.97
C LEU A 155 25.61 30.76 -24.14
N ASP A 156 26.86 30.53 -24.51
CA ASP A 156 27.39 29.19 -24.78
C ASP A 156 27.42 28.34 -23.49
N ARG A 157 27.84 28.94 -22.36
CA ARG A 157 27.79 28.30 -21.03
C ARG A 157 26.36 27.96 -20.62
N ASN A 158 25.41 28.88 -20.81
CA ASN A 158 24.03 28.63 -20.44
C ASN A 158 23.43 27.49 -21.26
N ALA A 159 23.66 27.49 -22.58
CA ALA A 159 23.21 26.43 -23.47
C ALA A 159 23.83 25.07 -23.09
N ALA A 160 25.15 25.03 -22.90
CA ALA A 160 25.86 23.81 -22.51
C ALA A 160 25.40 23.27 -21.15
N LEU A 161 25.15 24.16 -20.18
CA LEU A 161 24.61 23.81 -18.87
C LEU A 161 23.20 23.23 -18.99
N CYS A 162 22.29 23.90 -19.71
CA CYS A 162 20.93 23.41 -19.92
C CYS A 162 20.91 22.02 -20.59
N ASP A 163 21.74 21.81 -21.61
CA ASP A 163 21.88 20.50 -22.27
C ASP A 163 22.37 19.42 -21.31
N GLN A 164 23.36 19.75 -20.46
CA GLN A 164 23.93 18.79 -19.54
C GLN A 164 22.97 18.47 -18.39
N VAL A 165 22.23 19.46 -17.87
CA VAL A 165 21.16 19.26 -16.88
C VAL A 165 20.08 18.37 -17.44
N GLN A 166 19.60 18.63 -18.66
CA GLN A 166 18.59 17.80 -19.31
C GLN A 166 19.08 16.35 -19.50
N LYS A 167 20.33 16.17 -19.92
CA LYS A 167 20.96 14.85 -20.05
C LYS A 167 21.02 14.11 -18.72
N GLU A 168 21.45 14.80 -17.66
CA GLU A 168 21.61 14.18 -16.34
C GLU A 168 20.27 13.83 -15.69
N LEU A 169 19.25 14.70 -15.80
CA LEU A 169 17.89 14.39 -15.36
C LEU A 169 17.31 13.19 -16.11
N SER A 170 17.55 13.11 -17.42
CA SER A 170 17.12 11.96 -18.22
C SER A 170 17.82 10.66 -17.76
N ASN A 171 19.09 10.73 -17.39
CA ASN A 171 19.86 9.61 -16.86
C ASN A 171 19.34 9.17 -15.48
N LEU A 172 19.11 10.11 -14.56
CA LEU A 172 18.53 9.87 -13.25
C LEU A 172 17.18 9.18 -13.36
N ARG A 173 16.29 9.71 -14.21
CA ARG A 173 14.98 9.12 -14.48
C ARG A 173 15.09 7.71 -15.04
N ASN A 174 15.95 7.49 -16.03
CA ASN A 174 16.15 6.16 -16.62
C ASN A 174 16.67 5.14 -15.59
N THR A 175 17.54 5.59 -14.69
CA THR A 175 18.09 4.76 -13.61
C THR A 175 17.01 4.42 -12.59
N LYS A 176 16.21 5.40 -12.16
CA LYS A 176 15.06 5.18 -11.27
C LYS A 176 14.04 4.22 -11.89
N ALA A 177 13.62 4.47 -13.12
CA ALA A 177 12.68 3.58 -13.83
C ALA A 177 13.24 2.16 -13.99
N GLY A 178 14.54 2.03 -14.28
CA GLY A 178 15.21 0.73 -14.33
C GLY A 178 15.18 0.00 -12.99
N SER A 179 15.46 0.71 -11.89
CA SER A 179 15.41 0.15 -10.53
C SER A 179 14.01 -0.35 -10.18
N VAL A 180 12.97 0.44 -10.45
CA VAL A 180 11.58 0.05 -10.18
C VAL A 180 11.16 -1.15 -11.03
N ILE A 181 11.58 -1.21 -12.31
CA ILE A 181 11.31 -2.37 -13.17
C ILE A 181 11.96 -3.64 -12.59
N VAL A 182 13.21 -3.56 -12.12
CA VAL A 182 13.91 -4.71 -11.50
C VAL A 182 13.18 -5.17 -10.24
N GLU A 183 12.70 -4.24 -9.41
CA GLU A 183 11.91 -4.56 -8.22
C GLU A 183 10.57 -5.23 -8.57
N LEU A 184 9.85 -4.73 -9.57
CA LEU A 184 8.60 -5.32 -10.06
C LEU A 184 8.82 -6.70 -10.69
N GLU A 185 9.92 -6.90 -11.42
CA GLU A 185 10.31 -8.21 -11.97
C GLU A 185 10.55 -9.23 -10.85
N GLU A 186 11.23 -8.81 -9.79
CA GLU A 186 11.47 -9.66 -8.62
C GLU A 186 10.18 -9.97 -7.86
N SER A 187 9.30 -8.97 -7.68
CA SER A 187 7.98 -9.16 -7.09
C SER A 187 7.14 -10.17 -7.89
N LEU A 188 7.13 -10.05 -9.22
CA LEU A 188 6.46 -10.99 -10.11
C LEU A 188 7.05 -12.40 -10.01
N ARG A 189 8.38 -12.52 -9.93
CA ARG A 189 9.07 -13.81 -9.77
C ARG A 189 8.67 -14.49 -8.46
N LEU A 190 8.65 -13.74 -7.35
CA LEU A 190 8.24 -14.24 -6.05
C LEU A 190 6.76 -14.67 -6.05
N ALA A 191 5.86 -13.83 -6.58
CA ALA A 191 4.44 -14.15 -6.70
C ALA A 191 4.19 -15.41 -7.57
N THR A 192 4.95 -15.57 -8.65
CA THR A 192 4.88 -16.77 -9.51
C THR A 192 5.33 -18.02 -8.78
N HIS A 193 6.44 -17.94 -8.04
CA HIS A 193 6.93 -19.05 -7.23
C HIS A 193 5.89 -19.46 -6.17
N GLU A 194 5.31 -18.48 -5.49
CA GLU A 194 4.25 -18.68 -4.50
C GLU A 194 2.99 -19.32 -5.08
N LEU A 195 2.55 -18.89 -6.29
CA LEU A 195 1.43 -19.54 -6.98
C LEU A 195 1.75 -21.00 -7.30
N ASN A 196 2.96 -21.30 -7.76
CA ASN A 196 3.37 -22.67 -8.07
C ASN A 196 3.35 -23.56 -6.82
N ASP A 197 3.86 -23.07 -5.69
CA ASP A 197 3.83 -23.78 -4.40
C ASP A 197 2.38 -24.02 -3.91
N ALA A 198 1.50 -23.02 -4.01
CA ALA A 198 0.08 -23.18 -3.69
C ALA A 198 -0.62 -24.19 -4.61
N THR A 199 -0.29 -24.16 -5.91
CA THR A 199 -0.83 -25.10 -6.90
C THR A 199 -0.34 -26.52 -6.64
N GLU A 200 0.93 -26.73 -6.32
CA GLU A 200 1.49 -28.04 -5.97
C GLU A 200 0.83 -28.64 -4.72
N ARG A 201 0.54 -27.81 -3.71
CA ARG A 201 -0.21 -28.22 -2.51
C ARG A 201 -1.64 -28.61 -2.85
N LEU A 202 -2.32 -27.83 -3.70
CA LEU A 202 -3.66 -28.14 -4.17
C LEU A 202 -3.66 -29.48 -4.93
N GLU A 203 -2.75 -29.67 -5.88
CA GLU A 203 -2.61 -30.92 -6.64
C GLU A 203 -2.32 -32.12 -5.73
N THR A 204 -1.46 -31.94 -4.72
CA THR A 204 -1.15 -33.00 -3.76
C THR A 204 -2.39 -33.40 -2.96
N MET A 205 -3.18 -32.44 -2.50
CA MET A 205 -4.47 -32.70 -1.87
C MET A 205 -5.44 -33.40 -2.84
N GLU A 206 -5.53 -32.97 -4.10
CA GLU A 206 -6.41 -33.61 -5.08
C GLU A 206 -6.00 -35.07 -5.37
N ARG A 207 -4.69 -35.35 -5.43
CA ARG A 207 -4.14 -36.71 -5.53
C ARG A 207 -4.46 -37.57 -4.30
N GLU A 208 -4.37 -37.02 -3.10
CA GLU A 208 -4.71 -37.72 -1.85
C GLU A 208 -6.20 -38.07 -1.72
N VAL A 209 -7.08 -37.23 -2.30
CA VAL A 209 -8.53 -37.47 -2.34
C VAL A 209 -8.88 -38.55 -3.36
N GLY A 210 -8.23 -38.53 -4.53
CA GLY A 210 -8.36 -39.56 -5.56
C GLY A 210 -9.77 -39.62 -6.16
N ASN A 211 -10.42 -40.79 -6.08
CA ASN A 211 -11.72 -41.04 -6.71
C ASN A 211 -12.86 -40.17 -6.15
N ASP A 212 -12.72 -39.67 -4.92
CA ASP A 212 -13.72 -38.83 -4.27
C ASP A 212 -13.57 -37.33 -4.62
N LEU A 213 -12.65 -36.97 -5.52
CA LEU A 213 -12.38 -35.57 -5.87
C LEU A 213 -13.59 -34.86 -6.48
N GLY A 214 -14.38 -35.58 -7.28
CA GLY A 214 -15.61 -35.05 -7.84
C GLY A 214 -16.61 -34.64 -6.75
N GLU A 215 -16.70 -35.41 -5.66
CA GLU A 215 -17.51 -35.06 -4.51
C GLU A 215 -16.96 -33.79 -3.84
N LEU A 216 -15.66 -33.74 -3.57
CA LEU A 216 -15.02 -32.60 -2.90
C LEU A 216 -15.22 -31.29 -3.67
N ARG A 217 -15.03 -31.33 -5.00
CA ARG A 217 -15.29 -30.18 -5.88
C ARG A 217 -16.77 -29.78 -5.88
N SER A 218 -17.68 -30.75 -5.97
CA SER A 218 -19.13 -30.47 -5.90
C SER A 218 -19.57 -29.84 -4.57
N LEU A 219 -18.90 -30.19 -3.46
CA LEU A 219 -19.16 -29.56 -2.16
C LEU A 219 -18.59 -28.14 -2.09
N ASN A 220 -17.54 -27.83 -2.83
CA ASN A 220 -16.93 -26.52 -2.85
C ASN A 220 -17.72 -25.53 -3.72
N GLU A 221 -18.20 -25.99 -4.88
CA GLU A 221 -19.00 -25.17 -5.79
C GLU A 221 -20.38 -24.89 -5.21
N SER A 222 -20.60 -23.62 -4.83
CA SER A 222 -21.85 -23.13 -4.24
C SER A 222 -22.97 -23.13 -5.28
N GLY A 223 -23.59 -24.30 -5.52
CA GLY A 223 -24.70 -24.42 -6.47
C GLY A 223 -24.73 -25.71 -7.29
N ALA A 224 -23.72 -26.58 -7.20
CA ALA A 224 -23.75 -27.85 -7.90
C ALA A 224 -24.72 -28.84 -7.22
N GLY A 225 -25.62 -29.43 -8.02
CA GLY A 225 -26.69 -30.34 -7.61
C GLY A 225 -26.21 -31.62 -6.93
N SER A 226 -27.18 -32.48 -6.59
CA SER A 226 -27.01 -33.73 -5.84
C SER A 226 -25.73 -34.48 -6.20
N SER A 227 -24.84 -34.65 -5.21
CA SER A 227 -23.58 -35.32 -5.39
C SER A 227 -23.75 -36.83 -5.58
N ASN A 228 -22.84 -37.47 -6.33
CA ASN A 228 -22.95 -38.88 -6.69
C ASN A 228 -22.93 -39.79 -5.45
N LEU A 229 -22.11 -39.48 -4.43
CA LEU A 229 -22.06 -40.28 -3.20
C LEU A 229 -23.34 -40.15 -2.39
N ARG A 230 -23.97 -38.96 -2.37
CA ARG A 230 -25.27 -38.78 -1.70
C ARG A 230 -26.40 -39.50 -2.42
N ALA A 231 -26.38 -39.51 -3.76
CA ALA A 231 -27.34 -40.25 -4.55
C ALA A 231 -27.24 -41.76 -4.28
N ALA A 232 -26.02 -42.33 -4.36
CA ALA A 232 -25.76 -43.74 -4.05
C ALA A 232 -26.16 -44.09 -2.60
N LEU A 233 -25.86 -43.22 -1.62
CA LEU A 233 -26.26 -43.45 -0.23
C LEU A 233 -27.78 -43.51 -0.07
N ASN A 234 -28.52 -42.64 -0.77
CA ASN A 234 -29.98 -42.63 -0.71
C ASN A 234 -30.61 -43.87 -1.39
N GLU A 235 -30.00 -44.34 -2.48
CA GLU A 235 -30.36 -45.59 -3.15
C GLU A 235 -30.15 -46.79 -2.21
N VAL A 236 -28.96 -46.93 -1.64
CA VAL A 236 -28.65 -48.00 -0.67
C VAL A 236 -29.57 -47.93 0.56
N LYS A 237 -29.90 -46.75 1.08
CA LYS A 237 -30.88 -46.59 2.17
C LYS A 237 -32.27 -47.09 1.79
N THR A 238 -32.67 -46.88 0.54
CA THR A 238 -33.97 -47.33 0.04
C THR A 238 -33.99 -48.85 -0.09
N GLU A 239 -32.94 -49.45 -0.65
CA GLU A 239 -32.77 -50.89 -0.73
C GLU A 239 -32.70 -51.55 0.65
N LEU A 240 -31.98 -50.94 1.60
CA LEU A 240 -31.85 -51.45 2.96
C LEU A 240 -33.21 -51.52 3.63
N ARG A 241 -34.04 -50.48 3.53
CA ARG A 241 -35.43 -50.50 4.06
C ARG A 241 -36.28 -51.60 3.43
N GLN A 242 -36.15 -51.82 2.12
CA GLN A 242 -36.87 -52.89 1.42
C GLN A 242 -36.41 -54.28 1.89
N ALA A 243 -35.10 -54.49 2.02
CA ALA A 243 -34.53 -55.75 2.50
C ALA A 243 -34.91 -56.02 3.96
N THR A 244 -34.89 -55.01 4.83
CA THR A 244 -35.35 -55.13 6.22
C THR A 244 -36.83 -55.51 6.28
N SER A 245 -37.69 -54.84 5.51
CA SER A 245 -39.12 -55.17 5.46
C SER A 245 -39.37 -56.60 4.95
N ALA A 246 -38.59 -57.06 3.97
CA ALA A 246 -38.67 -58.44 3.48
C ALA A 246 -38.21 -59.46 4.54
N MET A 247 -37.14 -59.15 5.28
CA MET A 247 -36.66 -60.00 6.37
C MET A 247 -37.69 -60.14 7.48
N GLU A 248 -38.30 -59.03 7.90
CA GLU A 248 -39.37 -59.02 8.91
C GLU A 248 -40.59 -59.82 8.44
N ALA A 249 -40.99 -59.67 7.18
CA ALA A 249 -42.10 -60.45 6.61
C ALA A 249 -41.79 -61.95 6.58
N ASN A 250 -40.57 -62.35 6.17
CA ASN A 250 -40.13 -63.74 6.19
C ASN A 250 -40.10 -64.31 7.61
N GLN A 251 -39.58 -63.55 8.58
CA GLN A 251 -39.53 -63.96 9.98
C GLN A 251 -40.94 -64.15 10.57
N GLN A 252 -41.86 -63.21 10.32
CA GLN A 252 -43.24 -63.31 10.77
C GLN A 252 -43.96 -64.51 10.16
N LEU A 253 -43.76 -64.78 8.87
CA LEU A 253 -44.33 -65.94 8.20
C LEU A 253 -43.72 -67.24 8.74
N HIS A 254 -42.40 -67.28 8.93
CA HIS A 254 -41.72 -68.43 9.53
C HIS A 254 -42.28 -68.76 10.91
N ASP A 255 -42.33 -67.78 11.83
CA ASP A 255 -42.84 -67.97 13.18
C ASP A 255 -44.30 -68.43 13.20
N LEU A 256 -45.10 -67.94 12.25
CA LEU A 256 -46.48 -68.38 12.07
C LEU A 256 -46.56 -69.83 11.60
N LEU A 257 -45.74 -70.22 10.61
CA LEU A 257 -45.73 -71.58 10.09
C LEU A 257 -45.19 -72.58 11.11
N VAL A 258 -44.27 -72.18 11.99
CA VAL A 258 -43.82 -73.00 13.12
C VAL A 258 -45.00 -73.31 14.06
N ARG A 259 -45.83 -72.32 14.42
CA ARG A 259 -47.01 -72.59 15.26
C ARG A 259 -48.08 -73.40 14.54
N ALA A 260 -48.29 -73.12 13.24
CA ALA A 260 -49.22 -73.88 12.41
C ALA A 260 -48.77 -75.34 12.18
N GLN A 261 -47.48 -75.64 12.38
CA GLN A 261 -46.96 -77.01 12.36
C GLN A 261 -47.52 -77.84 13.53
N ASP A 262 -47.70 -77.22 14.70
CA ASP A 262 -48.25 -77.84 15.90
C ASP A 262 -49.79 -77.86 15.91
N ASP A 263 -50.44 -76.77 15.46
CA ASP A 263 -51.90 -76.68 15.32
C ASP A 263 -52.32 -76.15 13.94
N ALA A 264 -52.83 -77.05 13.10
CA ALA A 264 -53.33 -76.71 11.76
C ALA A 264 -54.46 -75.66 11.77
N ASN A 265 -55.19 -75.49 12.89
CA ASN A 265 -56.23 -74.47 13.01
C ASN A 265 -55.66 -73.06 13.16
N GLU A 266 -54.42 -72.89 13.64
CA GLU A 266 -53.79 -71.56 13.70
C GLU A 266 -53.61 -70.97 12.28
N LEU A 267 -53.35 -71.81 11.28
CA LEU A 267 -53.24 -71.37 9.88
C LEU A 267 -54.55 -70.81 9.32
N LEU A 268 -55.69 -71.25 9.86
CA LEU A 268 -57.01 -70.76 9.44
C LEU A 268 -57.20 -69.30 9.87
N ALA A 269 -56.67 -68.91 11.03
CA ALA A 269 -56.71 -67.54 11.55
C ALA A 269 -55.72 -66.59 10.87
N THR A 270 -54.76 -67.11 10.09
CA THR A 270 -53.74 -66.31 9.42
C THR A 270 -54.30 -65.40 8.32
N PRO A 271 -53.95 -64.09 8.30
CA PRO A 271 -54.29 -63.19 7.21
C PRO A 271 -53.73 -63.68 5.86
N SER A 272 -54.57 -63.68 4.82
CA SER A 272 -54.18 -64.19 3.48
C SER A 272 -52.95 -63.51 2.87
N ARG A 273 -52.65 -62.27 3.30
CA ARG A 273 -51.48 -61.50 2.85
C ARG A 273 -50.15 -62.16 3.21
N LEU A 274 -50.08 -62.82 4.38
CA LEU A 274 -48.86 -63.54 4.78
C LEU A 274 -48.65 -64.83 3.96
N LEU A 275 -49.70 -65.34 3.32
CA LEU A 275 -49.64 -66.54 2.48
C LEU A 275 -49.52 -66.19 0.97
N GLU A 276 -49.40 -64.91 0.60
CA GLU A 276 -49.27 -64.51 -0.80
C GLU A 276 -47.99 -65.04 -1.45
N SER A 277 -46.91 -65.16 -0.67
CA SER A 277 -45.65 -65.76 -1.11
C SER A 277 -45.71 -67.29 -1.20
N GLN A 278 -46.75 -67.94 -0.66
CA GLN A 278 -46.88 -69.39 -0.59
C GLN A 278 -48.25 -69.88 -1.13
N PRO A 279 -48.43 -69.94 -2.46
CA PRO A 279 -49.72 -70.25 -3.08
C PRO A 279 -50.22 -71.67 -2.82
N SER A 280 -49.32 -72.63 -2.58
CA SER A 280 -49.67 -74.02 -2.21
C SER A 280 -50.32 -74.08 -0.84
N LEU A 281 -49.72 -73.43 0.17
CA LEU A 281 -50.29 -73.32 1.51
C LEU A 281 -51.64 -72.61 1.51
N ARG A 282 -51.80 -71.56 0.70
CA ARG A 282 -53.10 -70.88 0.56
C ARG A 282 -54.19 -71.83 0.03
N ARG A 283 -53.88 -72.63 -1.00
CA ARG A 283 -54.80 -73.62 -1.57
C ARG A 283 -55.15 -74.72 -0.56
N LEU A 284 -54.16 -75.20 0.20
CA LEU A 284 -54.39 -76.23 1.21
C LEU A 284 -55.21 -75.71 2.40
N LYS A 285 -55.01 -74.45 2.80
CA LYS A 285 -55.87 -73.76 3.77
C LYS A 285 -57.32 -73.71 3.29
N GLU A 286 -57.57 -73.26 2.06
CA GLU A 286 -58.92 -73.23 1.47
C GLU A 286 -59.54 -74.64 1.40
N GLY A 287 -58.76 -75.63 0.95
CA GLY A 287 -59.19 -77.03 0.91
C GLY A 287 -59.51 -77.62 2.29
N LEU A 288 -58.77 -77.25 3.33
CA LEU A 288 -59.05 -77.67 4.71
C LEU A 288 -60.35 -77.05 5.22
N VAL A 289 -60.59 -75.75 4.96
CA VAL A 289 -61.86 -75.08 5.30
C VAL A 289 -63.04 -75.79 4.62
N ASP A 290 -62.91 -76.11 3.34
CA ASP A 290 -63.95 -76.81 2.58
C ASP A 290 -64.19 -78.23 3.10
N ALA A 291 -63.12 -78.97 3.44
CA ALA A 291 -63.21 -80.29 4.03
C ALA A 291 -63.90 -80.26 5.40
N GLN A 292 -63.49 -79.35 6.29
CA GLN A 292 -64.12 -79.14 7.60
C GLN A 292 -65.59 -78.77 7.50
N LEU A 293 -65.94 -77.86 6.57
CA LEU A 293 -67.32 -77.46 6.32
C LEU A 293 -68.16 -78.63 5.82
N ARG A 294 -67.59 -79.49 4.96
CA ARG A 294 -68.25 -80.71 4.46
C ARG A 294 -68.45 -81.73 5.59
N THR A 295 -67.43 -81.99 6.41
CA THR A 295 -67.52 -82.87 7.58
C THR A 295 -68.57 -82.37 8.57
N ALA A 296 -68.57 -81.08 8.90
CA ALA A 296 -69.55 -80.47 9.80
C ALA A 296 -70.99 -80.58 9.26
N LYS A 297 -71.20 -80.31 7.97
CA LYS A 297 -72.51 -80.47 7.30
C LYS A 297 -73.02 -81.92 7.35
N LEU A 298 -72.14 -82.90 7.17
CA LEU A 298 -72.50 -84.32 7.20
C LEU A 298 -72.78 -84.81 8.63
N ARG A 299 -71.93 -84.45 9.60
CA ARG A 299 -72.16 -84.76 11.03
C ARG A 299 -73.45 -84.16 11.57
N GLY A 300 -73.85 -82.98 11.09
CA GLY A 300 -75.14 -82.38 11.47
C GLY A 300 -76.37 -83.11 10.91
N LYS A 301 -76.21 -83.90 9.83
CA LYS A 301 -77.31 -84.62 9.15
C LYS A 301 -77.32 -86.12 9.38
N MET A 302 -76.17 -86.72 9.72
CA MET A 302 -75.96 -88.16 9.76
C MET A 302 -75.28 -88.57 11.08
N ARG A 303 -75.49 -89.81 11.52
CA ARG A 303 -74.80 -90.37 12.69
C ARG A 303 -73.30 -90.55 12.39
N ASN A 304 -72.46 -90.41 13.41
CA ASN A 304 -70.99 -90.48 13.29
C ASN A 304 -70.46 -91.74 12.56
N GLY A 305 -71.14 -92.88 12.65
CA GLY A 305 -70.73 -94.13 11.98
C GLY A 305 -71.14 -94.27 10.51
N HIS A 306 -71.82 -93.27 9.92
CA HIS A 306 -72.28 -93.36 8.53
C HIS A 306 -71.09 -93.33 7.55
N PRO A 307 -71.04 -94.17 6.50
CA PRO A 307 -69.88 -94.28 5.61
C PRO A 307 -69.46 -92.95 4.96
N LEU A 308 -70.42 -92.05 4.68
CA LEU A 308 -70.12 -90.72 4.15
C LEU A 308 -69.43 -89.79 5.17
N VAL A 309 -69.75 -89.92 6.47
CA VAL A 309 -69.11 -89.13 7.54
C VAL A 309 -67.66 -89.61 7.71
N VAL A 310 -67.47 -90.94 7.79
CA VAL A 310 -66.12 -91.55 7.89
C VAL A 310 -65.26 -91.20 6.67
N SER A 311 -65.84 -91.20 5.46
CA SER A 311 -65.11 -90.79 4.25
C SER A 311 -64.75 -89.31 4.26
N ALA A 312 -65.61 -88.43 4.78
CA ALA A 312 -65.32 -87.01 4.90
C ALA A 312 -64.23 -86.74 5.95
N GLU A 313 -64.29 -87.42 7.09
CA GLU A 313 -63.26 -87.36 8.15
C GLU A 313 -61.90 -87.82 7.61
N ARG A 314 -61.83 -88.94 6.89
CA ARG A 314 -60.57 -89.39 6.25
C ARG A 314 -60.02 -88.39 5.24
N SER A 315 -60.90 -87.78 4.43
CA SER A 315 -60.48 -86.78 3.46
C SER A 315 -59.97 -85.51 4.15
N GLU A 316 -60.60 -85.09 5.25
CA GLU A 316 -60.13 -83.98 6.07
C GLU A 316 -58.77 -84.30 6.71
N ASP A 317 -58.59 -85.50 7.25
CA ASP A 317 -57.32 -85.97 7.80
C ASP A 317 -56.21 -86.03 6.75
N GLU A 318 -56.51 -86.47 5.53
CA GLU A 318 -55.59 -86.48 4.40
C GLU A 318 -55.17 -85.06 3.99
N VAL A 319 -56.11 -84.12 3.90
CA VAL A 319 -55.80 -82.70 3.65
C VAL A 319 -54.94 -82.13 4.78
N ARG A 320 -55.20 -82.50 6.05
CA ARG A 320 -54.39 -82.07 7.20
C ARG A 320 -52.96 -82.61 7.11
N GLN A 321 -52.78 -83.89 6.78
CA GLN A 321 -51.44 -84.49 6.59
C GLN A 321 -50.67 -83.82 5.45
N ASN A 322 -51.32 -83.60 4.31
CA ASN A 322 -50.74 -82.87 3.17
C ASN A 322 -50.36 -81.45 3.56
N LEU A 323 -51.19 -80.77 4.36
CA LEU A 323 -50.91 -79.44 4.88
C LEU A 323 -49.66 -79.45 5.78
N HIS A 324 -49.52 -80.40 6.71
CA HIS A 324 -48.31 -80.49 7.54
C HIS A 324 -47.04 -80.74 6.72
N ALA A 325 -47.11 -81.62 5.70
CA ALA A 325 -45.98 -81.87 4.81
C ALA A 325 -45.58 -80.60 4.02
N GLU A 326 -46.56 -79.85 3.53
CA GLU A 326 -46.32 -78.60 2.81
C GLU A 326 -45.78 -77.50 3.73
N ILE A 327 -46.27 -77.39 4.97
CA ILE A 327 -45.73 -76.47 5.99
C ILE A 327 -44.26 -76.78 6.24
N ALA A 328 -43.89 -78.05 6.43
CA ALA A 328 -42.50 -78.44 6.64
C ALA A 328 -41.59 -78.15 5.42
N SER A 329 -42.13 -78.29 4.21
CA SER A 329 -41.42 -77.88 2.98
C SER A 329 -41.24 -76.36 2.91
N SER A 330 -42.31 -75.62 3.20
CA SER A 330 -42.34 -74.16 3.18
C SER A 330 -41.42 -73.54 4.23
N LEU A 331 -41.34 -74.12 5.43
CA LEU A 331 -40.41 -73.70 6.48
C LEU A 331 -38.96 -73.77 6.01
N ARG A 332 -38.53 -74.89 5.42
CA ARG A 332 -37.17 -75.03 4.85
C ARG A 332 -36.91 -74.03 3.73
N GLY A 333 -37.92 -73.76 2.89
CA GLY A 333 -37.85 -72.71 1.87
C GLY A 333 -37.62 -71.33 2.49
N LEU A 334 -38.41 -70.96 3.51
CA LEU A 334 -38.31 -69.68 4.20
C LEU A 334 -37.00 -69.50 4.98
N GLU A 335 -36.45 -70.58 5.55
CA GLU A 335 -35.12 -70.54 6.17
C GLU A 335 -34.04 -70.21 5.12
N GLY A 336 -34.12 -70.84 3.94
CA GLY A 336 -33.24 -70.55 2.81
C GLY A 336 -33.38 -69.10 2.33
N ASP A 337 -34.61 -68.64 2.10
CA ASP A 337 -34.91 -67.27 1.68
C ASP A 337 -34.48 -66.24 2.73
N GLY A 338 -34.72 -66.52 4.01
CA GLY A 338 -34.27 -65.71 5.14
C GLY A 338 -32.75 -65.59 5.18
N GLY A 339 -32.02 -66.68 4.88
CA GLY A 339 -30.57 -66.66 4.74
C GLY A 339 -30.10 -65.73 3.62
N VAL A 340 -30.72 -65.78 2.44
CA VAL A 340 -30.40 -64.93 1.30
C VAL A 340 -30.70 -63.45 1.58
N VAL A 341 -31.88 -63.15 2.15
CA VAL A 341 -32.25 -61.78 2.51
C VAL A 341 -31.33 -61.21 3.58
N LYS A 342 -30.95 -62.01 4.59
CA LYS A 342 -29.98 -61.62 5.61
C LYS A 342 -28.61 -61.28 5.00
N GLN A 343 -28.08 -62.14 4.12
CA GLN A 343 -26.82 -61.86 3.43
C GLN A 343 -26.87 -60.55 2.62
N ARG A 344 -27.99 -60.29 1.94
CA ARG A 344 -28.19 -59.01 1.22
C ARG A 344 -28.24 -57.83 2.18
N LEU A 345 -28.91 -57.96 3.32
CA LEU A 345 -29.00 -56.90 4.34
C LEU A 345 -27.62 -56.58 4.93
N ASP A 346 -26.82 -57.61 5.23
CA ASP A 346 -25.46 -57.46 5.74
C ASP A 346 -24.59 -56.71 4.71
N ALA A 347 -24.63 -57.09 3.43
CA ALA A 347 -23.90 -56.42 2.36
C ALA A 347 -24.33 -54.95 2.14
N LEU A 348 -25.64 -54.66 2.15
CA LEU A 348 -26.15 -53.29 2.03
C LEU A 348 -25.77 -52.42 3.25
N THR A 349 -25.72 -53.02 4.44
CA THR A 349 -25.31 -52.33 5.66
C THR A 349 -23.83 -51.96 5.61
N GLU A 350 -22.98 -52.87 5.13
CA GLU A 350 -21.56 -52.61 4.91
C GLU A 350 -21.34 -51.50 3.88
N GLN A 351 -22.04 -51.56 2.73
CA GLN A 351 -21.99 -50.51 1.70
C GLN A 351 -22.45 -49.15 2.22
N HIS A 352 -23.52 -49.12 3.03
CA HIS A 352 -24.00 -47.89 3.66
C HIS A 352 -22.92 -47.28 4.57
N ALA A 353 -22.29 -48.11 5.40
CA ALA A 353 -21.23 -47.66 6.31
C ALA A 353 -20.01 -47.11 5.54
N ASP A 354 -19.60 -47.78 4.46
CA ASP A 354 -18.50 -47.32 3.60
C ASP A 354 -18.82 -45.96 2.94
N LEU A 355 -19.98 -45.83 2.29
CA LEU A 355 -20.40 -44.58 1.65
C LEU A 355 -20.49 -43.42 2.66
N GLN A 356 -21.00 -43.69 3.86
CA GLN A 356 -21.09 -42.69 4.92
C GLN A 356 -19.70 -42.29 5.44
N ALA A 357 -18.77 -43.24 5.61
CA ALA A 357 -17.40 -42.96 6.01
C ALA A 357 -16.67 -42.11 4.96
N ARG A 358 -16.84 -42.42 3.67
CA ARG A 358 -16.29 -41.65 2.56
C ARG A 358 -16.83 -40.22 2.53
N LEU A 359 -18.15 -40.03 2.64
CA LEU A 359 -18.76 -38.70 2.73
C LEU A 359 -18.22 -37.87 3.90
N ASN A 360 -18.07 -38.48 5.08
CA ASN A 360 -17.50 -37.80 6.25
C ASN A 360 -16.04 -37.41 6.02
N ARG A 361 -15.23 -38.28 5.41
CA ARG A 361 -13.84 -37.99 5.05
C ARG A 361 -13.76 -36.79 4.10
N VAL A 362 -14.56 -36.78 3.04
CA VAL A 362 -14.59 -35.67 2.06
C VAL A 362 -15.05 -34.37 2.72
N ALA A 363 -16.10 -34.42 3.55
CA ALA A 363 -16.58 -33.25 4.28
C ALA A 363 -15.51 -32.66 5.21
N GLY A 364 -14.68 -33.51 5.84
CA GLY A 364 -13.55 -33.07 6.66
C GLY A 364 -12.43 -32.38 5.87
N LEU A 365 -12.23 -32.74 4.60
CA LEU A 365 -11.23 -32.13 3.72
C LEU A 365 -11.71 -30.81 3.08
N ARG A 366 -13.03 -30.58 3.04
CA ARG A 366 -13.67 -29.44 2.35
C ARG A 366 -13.06 -28.09 2.72
N VAL A 367 -12.88 -27.82 4.01
CA VAL A 367 -12.37 -26.50 4.47
C VAL A 367 -10.95 -26.27 3.97
N ARG A 368 -10.09 -27.28 4.05
CA ARG A 368 -8.70 -27.16 3.58
C ARG A 368 -8.63 -27.00 2.06
N TYR A 369 -9.48 -27.74 1.34
CA TYR A 369 -9.60 -27.62 -0.11
C TYR A 369 -10.07 -26.22 -0.54
N SER A 370 -11.14 -25.71 0.07
CA SER A 370 -11.64 -24.35 -0.19
C SER A 370 -10.54 -23.32 0.01
N ASN A 371 -9.83 -23.38 1.14
CA ASN A 371 -8.75 -22.43 1.44
C ASN A 371 -7.62 -22.49 0.40
N LEU A 372 -7.25 -23.67 -0.10
CA LEU A 372 -6.23 -23.82 -1.14
C LEU A 372 -6.70 -23.29 -2.49
N VAL A 373 -7.96 -23.54 -2.87
CA VAL A 373 -8.56 -22.99 -4.09
C VAL A 373 -8.59 -21.46 -4.02
N ASP A 374 -8.99 -20.90 -2.88
CA ASP A 374 -9.04 -19.45 -2.66
C ASP A 374 -7.62 -18.83 -2.68
N ASP A 375 -6.62 -19.49 -2.08
CA ASP A 375 -5.22 -19.04 -2.11
C ASP A 375 -4.66 -19.03 -3.55
N VAL A 376 -4.90 -20.09 -4.32
CA VAL A 376 -4.51 -20.16 -5.74
C VAL A 376 -5.18 -19.04 -6.54
N ARG A 377 -6.47 -18.76 -6.29
CA ARG A 377 -7.18 -17.67 -6.96
C ARG A 377 -6.59 -16.31 -6.59
N GLN A 378 -6.38 -16.04 -5.30
CA GLN A 378 -5.81 -14.79 -4.82
C GLN A 378 -4.41 -14.55 -5.39
N ARG A 379 -3.55 -15.58 -5.42
CA ARG A 379 -2.20 -15.46 -5.99
C ARG A 379 -2.22 -15.20 -7.50
N ASN A 380 -3.17 -15.78 -8.23
CA ASN A 380 -3.38 -15.44 -9.64
C ASN A 380 -3.74 -13.96 -9.83
N GLU A 381 -4.62 -13.40 -8.98
CA GLU A 381 -4.99 -11.98 -9.02
C GLU A 381 -3.77 -11.07 -8.75
N ILE A 382 -2.92 -11.44 -7.78
CA ILE A 382 -1.65 -10.73 -7.48
C ILE A 382 -0.71 -10.74 -8.68
N ILE A 383 -0.51 -11.89 -9.34
CA ILE A 383 0.32 -11.99 -10.54
C ILE A 383 -0.22 -11.10 -11.66
N GLN A 384 -1.53 -11.12 -11.90
CA GLN A 384 -2.15 -10.27 -12.92
C GLN A 384 -1.99 -8.77 -12.62
N GLN A 385 -2.00 -8.37 -11.35
CA GLN A 385 -1.70 -7.00 -10.95
C GLN A 385 -0.22 -6.67 -11.19
N ALA A 386 0.70 -7.50 -10.71
CA ALA A 386 2.15 -7.29 -10.88
C ALA A 386 2.56 -7.24 -12.37
N GLN A 387 1.93 -8.05 -13.22
CA GLN A 387 2.15 -8.00 -14.67
C GLN A 387 1.67 -6.69 -15.29
N ARG A 388 0.52 -6.17 -14.85
CA ARG A 388 0.00 -4.87 -15.31
C ARG A 388 0.93 -3.74 -14.87
N ASP A 389 1.29 -3.69 -13.60
CA ASP A 389 2.20 -2.66 -13.05
C ASP A 389 3.55 -2.66 -13.79
N LEU A 390 4.10 -3.85 -14.06
CA LEU A 390 5.33 -4.00 -14.83
C LEU A 390 5.18 -3.57 -16.30
N ALA A 391 4.06 -3.88 -16.95
CA ALA A 391 3.77 -3.43 -18.30
C ALA A 391 3.63 -1.90 -18.36
N ASP A 392 2.91 -1.31 -17.41
CA ASP A 392 2.67 0.13 -17.30
C ASP A 392 3.98 0.89 -17.02
N MET A 393 4.85 0.37 -16.15
CA MET A 393 6.16 0.96 -15.90
C MET A 393 7.09 0.87 -17.11
N ARG A 394 7.06 -0.24 -17.87
CA ARG A 394 7.82 -0.36 -19.13
C ARG A 394 7.29 0.59 -20.20
N ALA A 395 5.98 0.71 -20.33
CA ALA A 395 5.35 1.68 -21.23
C ALA A 395 5.71 3.12 -20.86
N SER A 396 5.61 3.46 -19.57
CA SER A 396 5.99 4.77 -19.02
C SER A 396 7.46 5.10 -19.27
N ARG A 397 8.37 4.14 -19.07
CA ARG A 397 9.80 4.30 -19.40
C ARG A 397 10.00 4.59 -20.88
N ASN A 398 9.33 3.85 -21.77
CA ASN A 398 9.47 4.05 -23.23
C ASN A 398 8.90 5.41 -23.67
N ALA A 399 7.77 5.84 -23.12
CA ALA A 399 7.20 7.17 -23.36
C ALA A 399 8.08 8.28 -22.78
N ALA A 400 8.72 8.04 -21.65
CA ALA A 400 9.68 8.96 -21.05
C ALA A 400 10.92 9.13 -21.95
N LEU A 401 11.42 8.07 -22.57
CA LEU A 401 12.57 8.15 -23.49
C LEU A 401 12.31 9.04 -24.71
N SER A 402 11.06 9.16 -25.17
CA SER A 402 10.70 10.06 -26.28
C SER A 402 10.38 11.49 -25.84
N THR A 403 10.15 11.73 -24.54
CA THR A 403 9.70 13.02 -24.01
C THR A 403 10.79 13.72 -23.20
N SER A 404 11.10 14.97 -23.58
CA SER A 404 12.02 15.83 -22.81
C SER A 404 11.34 16.39 -21.55
N LEU A 405 11.98 16.24 -20.40
CA LEU A 405 11.54 16.79 -19.10
C LEU A 405 11.62 18.33 -19.05
N LEU A 406 12.57 18.89 -19.79
CA LEU A 406 12.82 20.32 -19.86
C LEU A 406 12.54 20.77 -21.29
N THR A 407 11.55 21.64 -21.46
CA THR A 407 11.31 22.30 -22.74
C THR A 407 11.85 23.72 -22.66
N ARG A 408 12.77 24.08 -23.56
CA ARG A 408 13.31 25.43 -23.62
C ARG A 408 12.19 26.40 -24.05
N PHE A 409 11.93 27.39 -23.22
CA PHE A 409 10.94 28.42 -23.48
C PHE A 409 11.69 29.71 -23.84
N ASN A 410 11.60 30.11 -25.11
CA ASN A 410 12.35 31.21 -25.73
C ASN A 410 13.86 30.95 -25.90
N ALA A 411 14.53 31.86 -26.59
CA ALA A 411 15.99 31.91 -26.67
C ALA A 411 16.59 32.37 -25.33
N PRO A 412 17.84 32.01 -25.03
CA PRO A 412 18.52 32.49 -23.82
C PRO A 412 18.65 34.01 -23.86
N VAL A 413 18.32 34.65 -22.74
CA VAL A 413 18.32 36.11 -22.60
C VAL A 413 19.56 36.53 -21.82
N VAL A 414 20.39 37.36 -22.43
CA VAL A 414 21.51 38.05 -21.77
C VAL A 414 21.05 39.44 -21.38
N GLY A 415 21.44 39.90 -20.20
CA GLY A 415 21.19 41.29 -19.79
C GLY A 415 21.77 42.30 -20.78
N ASP A 416 21.12 43.46 -20.93
CA ASP A 416 21.60 44.55 -21.81
C ASP A 416 22.85 45.27 -21.25
N VAL A 417 23.11 45.09 -19.95
CA VAL A 417 24.25 45.67 -19.22
C VAL A 417 24.98 44.57 -18.43
N PRO A 418 26.31 44.70 -18.26
CA PRO A 418 27.07 43.75 -17.45
C PRO A 418 26.65 43.79 -15.98
N ASP A 419 26.67 42.63 -15.33
CA ASP A 419 26.35 42.46 -13.92
C ASP A 419 27.44 43.06 -13.02
N GLY A 420 27.07 44.12 -12.31
CA GLY A 420 27.91 44.75 -11.30
C GLY A 420 27.58 46.23 -11.13
N PRO A 421 28.17 46.88 -10.11
CA PRO A 421 28.11 48.33 -10.03
C PRO A 421 28.68 48.90 -11.33
N ALA A 422 27.91 49.75 -12.00
CA ALA A 422 28.37 50.46 -13.17
C ALA A 422 29.72 51.13 -12.86
N THR A 423 30.62 51.19 -13.84
CA THR A 423 31.96 51.82 -13.70
C THR A 423 31.86 53.21 -13.03
N VAL A 424 30.80 53.95 -13.35
CA VAL A 424 30.48 55.25 -12.75
C VAL A 424 30.24 55.17 -11.24
N ILE A 425 29.51 54.15 -10.75
CA ILE A 425 29.26 53.94 -9.32
C ILE A 425 30.55 53.58 -8.59
N VAL A 426 31.41 52.74 -9.17
CA VAL A 426 32.71 52.38 -8.57
C VAL A 426 33.61 53.61 -8.45
N ILE A 427 33.69 54.44 -9.51
CA ILE A 427 34.45 55.69 -9.49
C ILE A 427 33.87 56.68 -8.49
N ALA A 428 32.54 56.83 -8.44
CA ALA A 428 31.87 57.72 -7.49
C ALA A 428 32.07 57.26 -6.04
N ALA A 429 32.02 55.96 -5.77
CA ALA A 429 32.31 55.39 -4.46
C ALA A 429 33.78 55.60 -4.08
N GLY A 430 34.71 55.43 -5.01
CA GLY A 430 36.13 55.75 -4.82
C GLY A 430 36.35 57.22 -4.48
N LEU A 431 35.64 58.13 -5.16
CA LEU A 431 35.69 59.57 -4.90
C LEU A 431 35.11 59.93 -3.53
N ALA A 432 33.92 59.40 -3.20
CA ALA A 432 33.28 59.65 -1.92
C ALA A 432 34.07 59.07 -0.75
N GLY A 433 34.54 57.82 -0.88
CA GLY A 433 35.40 57.16 0.10
C GLY A 433 36.72 57.91 0.27
N GLY A 434 37.35 58.30 -0.84
CA GLY A 434 38.55 59.14 -0.82
C GLY A 434 38.33 60.48 -0.10
N LEU A 435 37.16 61.10 -0.26
CA LEU A 435 36.82 62.39 0.36
C LEU A 435 36.63 62.21 1.87
N ALA A 436 35.90 61.19 2.27
CA ALA A 436 35.73 60.84 3.68
C ALA A 436 37.09 60.55 4.35
N THR A 437 37.96 59.78 3.70
CA THR A 437 39.32 59.50 4.20
C THR A 437 40.15 60.78 4.29
N GLY A 438 40.13 61.62 3.25
CA GLY A 438 40.86 62.90 3.23
C GLY A 438 40.40 63.87 4.32
N VAL A 439 39.09 63.99 4.52
CA VAL A 439 38.51 64.82 5.59
C VAL A 439 38.87 64.28 6.98
N GLY A 440 38.79 62.97 7.18
CA GLY A 440 39.21 62.32 8.43
C GLY A 440 40.70 62.53 8.72
N LEU A 441 41.54 62.49 7.68
CA LEU A 441 42.98 62.72 7.79
C LEU A 441 43.29 64.16 8.22
N VAL A 442 42.60 65.16 7.66
CA VAL A 442 42.71 66.56 8.08
C VAL A 442 42.31 66.71 9.55
N PHE A 443 41.23 66.06 9.99
CA PHE A 443 40.78 66.13 11.38
C PHE A 443 41.76 65.49 12.37
N LEU A 444 42.44 64.41 11.95
CA LEU A 444 43.37 63.66 12.80
C LEU A 444 44.75 64.32 12.88
N LEU A 445 45.23 64.90 11.77
CA LEU A 445 46.57 65.53 11.71
C LEU A 445 46.57 67.01 12.04
N VAL A 446 45.44 67.72 11.84
CA VAL A 446 45.37 69.16 12.08
C VAL A 446 44.56 69.43 13.34
N PRO A 447 45.20 69.85 14.45
CA PRO A 447 44.51 70.07 15.71
C PRO A 447 43.45 71.18 15.56
N PRO A 448 42.19 70.92 15.95
CA PRO A 448 41.12 71.92 15.86
C PRO A 448 41.32 72.96 16.96
N GLY A 449 41.86 74.12 16.56
CA GLY A 449 42.02 75.29 17.41
C GLY A 449 43.47 75.50 17.81
N GLY A 450 43.97 76.71 17.58
CA GLY A 450 45.30 77.18 17.95
C GLY A 450 45.53 77.31 19.46
N VAL A 451 45.11 76.31 20.25
CA VAL A 451 45.50 76.18 21.65
C VAL A 451 46.92 75.63 21.66
N LYS A 452 47.87 76.54 21.90
CA LYS A 452 49.27 76.25 22.23
C LYS A 452 49.29 75.53 23.60
N GLY A 453 48.90 74.27 23.64
CA GLY A 453 48.69 73.55 24.89
C GLY A 453 48.76 72.04 24.74
N ARG A 454 49.94 71.50 25.07
CA ARG A 454 50.32 70.11 25.39
C ARG A 454 49.95 69.01 24.39
N ARG A 455 50.99 68.39 23.84
CA ARG A 455 50.97 67.31 22.86
C ARG A 455 50.47 66.01 23.51
N TRP A 456 49.65 65.26 22.78
CA TRP A 456 49.13 63.96 23.19
C TRP A 456 50.21 62.87 23.31
N ALA A 457 51.42 63.13 22.78
CA ALA A 457 52.59 62.26 22.93
C ALA A 457 53.10 62.15 24.38
N ASP A 458 52.78 63.11 25.26
CA ASP A 458 53.18 63.05 26.69
C ASP A 458 52.31 62.08 27.52
N TYR A 459 51.19 61.56 26.97
CA TYR A 459 50.39 60.54 27.65
C TYR A 459 50.89 59.11 27.45
N LEU A 460 51.86 58.89 26.55
CA LEU A 460 52.35 57.55 26.21
C LEU A 460 53.71 57.20 26.83
N GLU A 461 54.34 58.09 27.61
CA GLU A 461 55.61 57.81 28.30
C GLU A 461 55.66 58.35 29.74
N ALA A 462 55.64 57.42 30.70
CA ALA A 462 56.32 57.44 32.02
C ALA A 462 55.41 57.10 33.22
N GLY A 463 55.54 55.85 33.72
CA GLY A 463 54.95 55.44 34.98
C GLY A 463 55.25 53.99 35.36
N ARG A 464 56.54 53.64 35.53
CA ARG A 464 56.98 52.35 36.09
C ARG A 464 56.61 52.22 37.58
N ARG A 465 56.06 51.05 37.91
CA ARG A 465 56.26 50.19 39.10
C ARG A 465 55.61 50.54 40.46
N ALA A 466 55.22 49.42 41.09
CA ALA A 466 55.08 49.15 42.52
C ALA A 466 53.75 49.66 43.11
N THR A 467 52.91 48.88 43.78
CA THR A 467 53.08 47.65 44.57
C THR A 467 51.73 46.97 44.77
N ASP A 468 51.78 45.70 45.17
CA ASP A 468 50.76 44.98 45.95
C ASP A 468 49.46 44.58 45.22
N ARG A 469 48.87 43.41 45.44
CA ARG A 469 49.20 42.11 46.03
C ARG A 469 47.88 41.33 45.88
N LEU A 470 47.98 40.00 45.80
CA LEU A 470 47.03 39.04 46.38
C LEU A 470 45.64 38.83 45.73
N LEU A 471 45.47 37.58 45.29
CA LEU A 471 44.39 36.63 45.63
C LEU A 471 43.02 36.72 44.95
N GLY A 472 42.50 35.51 44.68
CA GLY A 472 41.06 35.19 44.67
C GLY A 472 40.47 35.09 43.27
N ARG A 473 40.38 33.93 42.62
CA ARG A 473 39.47 32.79 42.89
C ARG A 473 37.97 33.17 42.82
N ARG A 474 37.33 32.64 41.77
CA ARG A 474 35.96 32.11 41.65
C ARG A 474 34.74 32.96 42.06
N ALA A 475 33.81 32.92 41.10
CA ALA A 475 32.40 32.53 41.22
C ALA A 475 31.34 33.60 41.51
N SER A 476 30.23 33.35 40.81
CA SER A 476 28.82 33.58 41.14
C SER A 476 28.25 34.99 41.11
N ASP A 477 27.15 35.03 40.35
CA ASP A 477 25.84 35.58 40.66
C ASP A 477 25.53 37.06 40.52
N ASP A 478 24.44 37.20 39.75
CA ASP A 478 23.27 38.02 39.99
C ASP A 478 23.38 39.53 40.01
N GLY A 479 22.63 40.10 39.08
CA GLY A 479 21.41 40.74 39.55
C GLY A 479 21.28 42.22 39.23
N ASN A 480 20.34 42.47 38.32
CA ASN A 480 19.28 43.47 38.53
C ASN A 480 19.70 44.96 38.49
N SER A 481 19.19 45.70 37.50
CA SER A 481 17.93 46.44 37.68
C SER A 481 17.72 47.55 36.65
N GLN A 482 16.43 47.74 36.32
CA GLN A 482 15.75 49.00 35.98
C GLN A 482 16.01 49.57 34.56
N GLN A 483 15.04 50.10 33.82
CA GLN A 483 13.76 50.68 34.22
C GLN A 483 12.87 50.98 33.00
N SER A 484 11.57 51.16 33.29
CA SER A 484 10.56 51.93 32.54
C SER A 484 9.86 51.19 31.38
N SER A 485 8.54 51.22 31.22
CA SER A 485 7.48 51.90 31.98
C SER A 485 6.10 51.35 31.61
N SER A 486 5.22 51.33 32.62
CA SER A 486 3.79 51.68 32.63
C SER A 486 2.86 51.18 31.50
N LYS A 487 1.80 50.39 31.74
CA LYS A 487 0.58 50.59 32.58
C LYS A 487 -0.63 50.80 31.67
N VAL A 488 -1.55 49.83 31.59
CA VAL A 488 -3.02 50.00 31.68
C VAL A 488 -3.64 48.62 31.98
N ALA A 489 -4.63 48.63 32.85
CA ALA A 489 -5.24 47.49 33.55
C ALA A 489 -6.52 46.96 32.87
N GLY A 490 -6.93 45.76 33.30
CA GLY A 490 -8.23 45.09 33.03
C GLY A 490 -8.03 43.58 32.96
N ASP A 491 -7.92 42.87 34.09
CA ASP A 491 -9.00 42.25 34.89
C ASP A 491 -9.54 40.93 34.27
N GLY A 492 -9.53 39.87 35.09
CA GLY A 492 -10.35 38.67 34.87
C GLY A 492 -9.66 37.33 34.52
N GLY A 493 -9.09 36.66 35.53
CA GLY A 493 -9.28 35.21 35.77
C GLY A 493 -8.49 34.17 34.95
N ARG A 494 -7.58 33.43 35.62
CA ARG A 494 -7.62 31.95 35.68
C ARG A 494 -6.57 31.34 36.62
N GLU A 495 -7.10 30.40 37.38
CA GLU A 495 -6.56 29.36 38.25
C GLU A 495 -5.13 28.85 37.99
N THR A 496 -4.42 28.65 39.10
CA THR A 496 -3.16 27.89 39.25
C THR A 496 -3.37 26.39 39.03
N PRO A 497 -2.37 25.66 38.48
CA PRO A 497 -2.41 24.22 38.34
C PRO A 497 -1.85 23.48 39.57
N ARG A 498 -2.46 22.34 39.90
CA ARG A 498 -1.89 21.29 40.76
C ARG A 498 -1.05 20.31 39.92
N PRO A 499 -0.02 19.66 40.50
CA PRO A 499 0.75 18.63 39.82
C PRO A 499 0.14 17.24 40.06
N ASP A 500 0.07 16.44 39.00
CA ASP A 500 -0.37 15.05 39.06
C ASP A 500 0.81 14.09 39.05
N LYS A 501 0.63 12.99 39.78
CA LYS A 501 1.55 11.88 39.98
C LYS A 501 1.42 10.84 38.86
N ASN A 502 2.53 10.13 38.64
CA ASN A 502 2.64 8.73 38.23
C ASN A 502 1.92 8.28 36.95
N GLN A 503 2.71 7.89 35.95
CA GLN A 503 2.50 6.61 35.26
C GLN A 503 3.81 6.12 34.62
N GLN A 504 4.09 4.84 34.88
CA GLN A 504 5.17 4.04 34.35
C GLN A 504 5.03 3.86 32.83
N GLU A 505 6.14 4.02 32.13
CA GLU A 505 6.29 3.70 30.71
C GLU A 505 6.34 2.18 30.50
N ALA A 506 5.52 1.71 29.55
CA ALA A 506 5.66 0.41 28.89
C ALA A 506 5.85 0.66 27.38
N PRO A 507 6.63 -0.17 26.66
CA PRO A 507 7.01 0.10 25.28
C PRO A 507 5.86 -0.17 24.30
N LEU A 508 5.69 0.74 23.35
CA LEU A 508 4.68 0.70 22.28
C LEU A 508 5.06 -0.33 21.19
N ASP A 509 4.09 -1.19 20.89
CA ASP A 509 4.09 -2.25 19.89
C ASP A 509 3.51 -1.72 18.55
N ASP A 510 4.22 -1.97 17.45
CA ASP A 510 4.04 -1.38 16.11
C ASP A 510 2.90 -2.04 15.29
N GLY A 511 1.98 -2.75 15.96
CA GLY A 511 0.96 -3.59 15.33
C GLY A 511 -0.40 -2.92 15.03
N THR A 512 -0.60 -1.65 15.40
CA THR A 512 -1.96 -1.05 15.42
C THR A 512 -2.38 -0.26 14.17
N LEU A 513 -1.48 -0.03 13.21
CA LEU A 513 -1.83 0.68 11.97
C LEU A 513 -2.42 -0.24 10.88
N VAL A 514 -2.07 -1.52 10.85
CA VAL A 514 -2.57 -2.49 9.85
C VAL A 514 -4.03 -2.88 10.11
N THR A 515 -4.46 -2.93 11.37
CA THR A 515 -5.83 -3.34 11.74
C THR A 515 -6.88 -2.29 11.37
N ARG A 516 -6.49 -1.00 11.31
CA ARG A 516 -7.40 0.11 11.00
C ARG A 516 -7.72 0.21 9.51
N ALA A 517 -6.74 -0.06 8.65
CA ALA A 517 -6.96 -0.12 7.19
C ALA A 517 -7.83 -1.33 6.78
N ALA A 518 -7.66 -2.47 7.44
CA ALA A 518 -8.48 -3.67 7.18
C ALA A 518 -9.95 -3.47 7.60
N THR A 519 -10.22 -2.77 8.70
CA THR A 519 -11.59 -2.47 9.13
C THR A 519 -12.29 -1.43 8.26
N GLU A 520 -11.56 -0.51 7.63
CA GLU A 520 -12.13 0.49 6.73
C GLU A 520 -12.48 -0.11 5.35
N ASN A 521 -11.66 -1.02 4.83
CA ASN A 521 -11.98 -1.77 3.61
C ASN A 521 -13.18 -2.73 3.79
N ALA A 522 -13.30 -3.38 4.95
CA ALA A 522 -14.47 -4.22 5.24
C ALA A 522 -15.78 -3.41 5.29
N ARG A 523 -15.75 -2.16 5.80
CA ARG A 523 -16.92 -1.27 5.79
C ARG A 523 -17.30 -0.81 4.39
N ARG A 524 -16.32 -0.50 3.52
CA ARG A 524 -16.60 -0.12 2.12
C ARG A 524 -17.19 -1.28 1.30
N ALA A 525 -16.77 -2.52 1.57
CA ALA A 525 -17.35 -3.70 0.93
C ALA A 525 -18.82 -3.94 1.36
N ALA A 526 -19.13 -3.74 2.64
CA ALA A 526 -20.49 -3.88 3.15
C ALA A 526 -21.46 -2.82 2.57
N ASP A 527 -21.00 -1.57 2.44
CA ASP A 527 -21.78 -0.49 1.82
C ASP A 527 -22.05 -0.73 0.33
N HIS A 528 -21.14 -1.42 -0.38
CA HIS A 528 -21.32 -1.77 -1.79
C HIS A 528 -22.38 -2.86 -1.97
N ASP A 529 -22.35 -3.91 -1.14
CA ASP A 529 -23.34 -5.01 -1.17
C ASP A 529 -24.75 -4.51 -0.82
N GLU A 530 -24.88 -3.56 0.11
CA GLU A 530 -26.18 -2.97 0.45
C GLU A 530 -26.75 -2.10 -0.70
N ARG A 531 -25.90 -1.42 -1.48
CA ARG A 531 -26.34 -0.67 -2.67
C ARG A 531 -26.83 -1.58 -3.79
N GLU A 532 -26.18 -2.72 -4.03
CA GLU A 532 -26.62 -3.70 -5.03
C GLU A 532 -27.94 -4.38 -4.63
N ARG A 533 -28.14 -4.69 -3.34
CA ARG A 533 -29.42 -5.21 -2.84
C ARG A 533 -30.57 -4.22 -3.01
N ARG A 534 -30.33 -2.92 -2.83
CA ARG A 534 -31.36 -1.90 -3.06
C ARG A 534 -31.71 -1.73 -4.55
N GLN A 535 -30.72 -1.84 -5.45
CA GLN A 535 -30.99 -1.77 -6.90
C GLN A 535 -31.77 -2.99 -7.40
N THR A 536 -31.49 -4.18 -6.89
CA THR A 536 -32.20 -5.41 -7.29
C THR A 536 -33.62 -5.48 -6.74
N HIS A 537 -33.89 -4.92 -5.54
CA HIS A 537 -35.25 -4.82 -5.01
C HIS A 537 -36.10 -3.75 -5.71
N GLY A 538 -35.51 -2.64 -6.15
CA GLY A 538 -36.23 -1.59 -6.89
C GLY A 538 -36.80 -2.09 -8.24
N ARG A 539 -36.07 -2.94 -8.95
CA ARG A 539 -36.52 -3.50 -10.24
C ARG A 539 -37.67 -4.50 -10.13
N ARG A 540 -37.83 -5.19 -9.00
CA ARG A 540 -38.93 -6.15 -8.81
C ARG A 540 -40.28 -5.49 -8.51
N SER A 541 -40.30 -4.20 -8.15
CA SER A 541 -41.55 -3.50 -7.84
C SER A 541 -42.23 -2.90 -9.07
N GLU A 542 -41.55 -2.74 -10.21
CA GLU A 542 -42.13 -2.12 -11.42
C GLU A 542 -42.81 -3.15 -12.34
N ASP A 543 -42.37 -4.42 -12.35
CA ASP A 543 -42.95 -5.48 -13.18
C ASP A 543 -44.30 -6.03 -12.66
N GLY A 544 -44.76 -5.60 -11.47
CA GLY A 544 -45.99 -6.07 -10.84
C GLY A 544 -47.28 -5.34 -11.23
N ILE A 545 -47.21 -4.22 -11.97
CA ILE A 545 -48.38 -3.32 -12.17
C ILE A 545 -49.07 -3.53 -13.54
N HIS A 546 -48.56 -4.37 -14.43
CA HIS A 546 -49.15 -4.60 -15.77
C HIS A 546 -49.90 -5.93 -15.97
N ARG A 547 -50.37 -6.58 -14.90
CA ARG A 547 -51.34 -7.69 -15.01
C ARG A 547 -52.53 -7.46 -14.09
N SER A 548 -53.49 -6.67 -14.56
CA SER A 548 -54.88 -6.66 -14.11
C SER A 548 -55.75 -6.19 -15.27
#